data_AF-A0A834DQD2-F1
#
_entry.id   AF-A0A834DQD2-F1
#
_cell.length_a   1.000
_cell.length_b   1.000
_cell.length_c   1.000
_cell.angle_alpha   90.00
_cell.angle_beta   90.00
_cell.angle_gamma   90.00
#
_symmetry.space_group_name_H-M   'P 1'
#
loop_
_entity.id
_entity.type
_entity.pdbx_description
1 polymer ?
#
loop_
_entity_poly.entity_id
_entity_poly.type
_entity_poly.pdbx_seq_one_letter_code
_entity_poly.pdbx_strand_id
1 'polypeptide(L)'
;MRGGLGHAARVEPPRCAAPGPAAATRAGPQDPSRPAGQVQGRAREDPARGGSYGVLRADGALPTVPPNGARSQVCVAERECVAEGEAAAGTACWGGRARRVSTSGVSLLRLEFVSEVRRKIKEARTGVLAERKALEDATEHQNLMAWNQAENQRLHELRIERLRQEAREQEQRQEEEKARKAQETQAWVQLKERELLQLQEEAKNFITRENLDARIEEALDSPKSYNWAITREGQVVRPQRKGS
;
A
#
# COMPACT_ATOMS: atom_id res chain seq x y z
N MET A 1 -63.29 9.57 54.42
CA MET A 1 -61.91 9.04 54.35
C MET A 1 -61.88 7.96 53.29
N ARG A 2 -61.41 8.29 52.08
CA ARG A 2 -61.37 7.40 50.92
C ARG A 2 -59.92 6.92 50.74
N GLY A 3 -59.75 5.60 50.68
CA GLY A 3 -58.47 4.95 50.48
C GLY A 3 -57.96 5.12 49.06
N GLY A 4 -56.65 5.32 48.94
CA GLY A 4 -55.89 5.22 47.70
C GLY A 4 -55.24 3.85 47.61
N LEU A 5 -55.42 3.18 46.47
CA LEU A 5 -54.62 2.04 46.06
C LEU A 5 -53.80 2.48 44.84
N GLY A 6 -52.48 2.46 45.01
CA GLY A 6 -51.52 2.76 43.96
C GLY A 6 -51.40 1.62 42.96
N HIS A 7 -51.19 1.97 41.69
CA HIS A 7 -50.68 1.08 40.67
C HIS A 7 -49.42 1.67 40.08
N ALA A 8 -48.31 0.97 40.28
CA ALA A 8 -47.01 1.28 39.73
C ALA A 8 -47.00 0.95 38.22
N ALA A 9 -46.69 1.95 37.40
CA ALA A 9 -46.46 1.77 35.97
C ALA A 9 -45.09 1.11 35.75
N ARG A 10 -45.11 -0.04 35.08
CA ARG A 10 -43.95 -0.80 34.63
C ARG A 10 -43.46 -0.21 33.32
N VAL A 11 -42.26 0.37 33.31
CA VAL A 11 -41.61 0.93 32.12
C VAL A 11 -40.97 -0.21 31.33
N GLU A 12 -41.42 -0.43 30.09
CA GLU A 12 -40.75 -1.32 29.12
C GLU A 12 -39.64 -0.56 28.36
N PRO A 13 -38.47 -1.17 28.11
CA PRO A 13 -37.42 -0.55 27.30
C PRO A 13 -37.68 -0.69 25.78
N PRO A 14 -37.13 0.22 24.95
CA PRO A 14 -37.41 0.27 23.52
C PRO A 14 -36.75 -0.89 22.75
N ARG A 15 -37.53 -1.47 21.84
CA ARG A 15 -37.11 -2.51 20.88
C ARG A 15 -36.19 -1.92 19.81
N CYS A 16 -35.02 -2.52 19.62
CA CYS A 16 -34.11 -2.23 18.51
C CYS A 16 -34.77 -2.56 17.17
N ALA A 17 -34.88 -1.56 16.28
CA ALA A 17 -35.31 -1.73 14.90
C ALA A 17 -34.19 -2.38 14.07
N ALA A 18 -34.53 -3.44 13.33
CA ALA A 18 -33.65 -4.07 12.36
C ALA A 18 -33.52 -3.20 11.09
N PRO A 19 -32.33 -3.09 10.47
CA PRO A 19 -32.17 -2.44 9.18
C PRO A 19 -32.72 -3.31 8.03
N GLY A 20 -33.57 -2.72 7.19
CA GLY A 20 -34.13 -3.34 6.00
C GLY A 20 -33.12 -3.51 4.85
N PRO A 21 -33.42 -4.38 3.86
CA PRO A 21 -32.48 -4.72 2.80
C PRO A 21 -32.30 -3.57 1.78
N ALA A 22 -31.03 -3.35 1.43
CA ALA A 22 -30.56 -2.36 0.47
C ALA A 22 -31.15 -2.58 -0.93
N ALA A 23 -31.54 -1.47 -1.56
CA ALA A 23 -32.05 -1.38 -2.91
C ALA A 23 -31.00 -1.82 -3.94
N ALA A 24 -31.43 -2.68 -4.87
CA ALA A 24 -30.67 -3.11 -6.02
C ALA A 24 -30.43 -1.93 -6.99
N THR A 25 -29.17 -1.55 -7.16
CA THR A 25 -28.74 -0.61 -8.20
C THR A 25 -28.83 -1.31 -9.56
N ARG A 26 -29.77 -0.86 -10.40
CA ARG A 26 -29.86 -1.25 -11.81
C ARG A 26 -28.60 -0.78 -12.55
N ALA A 27 -27.86 -1.72 -13.12
CA ALA A 27 -26.82 -1.45 -14.10
C ALA A 27 -27.46 -0.91 -15.39
N GLY A 28 -27.06 0.29 -15.80
CA GLY A 28 -27.40 0.86 -17.10
C GLY A 28 -26.58 0.23 -18.24
N PRO A 29 -27.04 0.37 -19.50
CA PRO A 29 -26.44 -0.27 -20.66
C PRO A 29 -25.07 0.34 -21.02
N GLN A 30 -24.13 -0.53 -21.43
CA GLN A 30 -22.78 -0.18 -21.86
C GLN A 30 -22.80 0.41 -23.28
N ASP A 31 -22.14 1.57 -23.45
CA ASP A 31 -21.85 2.18 -24.75
C ASP A 31 -20.72 1.43 -25.47
N PRO A 32 -20.95 0.85 -26.67
CA PRO A 32 -19.91 0.19 -27.45
C PRO A 32 -19.29 1.17 -28.44
N SER A 33 -18.59 2.20 -27.96
CA SER A 33 -17.83 3.12 -28.82
C SER A 33 -16.68 3.77 -28.06
N ARG A 34 -15.68 2.95 -27.70
CA ARG A 34 -14.37 3.46 -27.27
C ARG A 34 -13.25 2.71 -27.99
N PRO A 35 -12.46 3.37 -28.85
CA PRO A 35 -11.36 2.74 -29.56
C PRO A 35 -10.22 2.40 -28.59
N ALA A 36 -9.62 1.23 -28.79
CA ALA A 36 -8.47 0.72 -28.07
C ALA A 36 -7.25 1.65 -28.29
N GLY A 37 -7.09 2.62 -27.38
CA GLY A 37 -5.93 3.48 -27.30
C GLY A 37 -4.82 2.82 -26.49
N GLN A 38 -3.67 2.66 -27.14
CA GLN A 38 -2.41 2.13 -26.62
C GLN A 38 -2.02 2.77 -25.28
N VAL A 39 -1.74 1.93 -24.27
CA VAL A 39 -0.98 2.34 -23.09
C VAL A 39 0.40 1.71 -23.20
N GLN A 40 1.34 2.48 -23.75
CA GLN A 40 2.76 2.30 -23.45
C GLN A 40 3.04 2.94 -22.09
N GLY A 41 3.36 2.13 -21.09
CA GLY A 41 3.98 2.55 -19.83
C GLY A 41 5.07 1.53 -19.52
N ARG A 42 6.28 1.74 -20.05
CA ARG A 42 7.44 2.33 -19.34
C ARG A 42 7.75 1.63 -18.02
N ALA A 43 8.87 0.91 -18.08
CA ALA A 43 9.69 0.39 -17.02
C ALA A 43 9.62 1.23 -15.73
N ARG A 44 9.29 0.56 -14.62
CA ARG A 44 9.80 0.93 -13.31
C ARG A 44 11.04 0.09 -13.05
N GLU A 45 12.18 0.78 -13.08
CA GLU A 45 13.40 0.36 -12.42
C GLU A 45 13.14 0.43 -10.91
N ASP A 46 13.30 -0.70 -10.21
CA ASP A 46 13.39 -0.73 -8.76
C ASP A 46 14.87 -0.73 -8.35
N PRO A 47 15.36 0.32 -7.65
CA PRO A 47 16.64 0.28 -6.97
C PRO A 47 16.41 -0.03 -5.49
N ALA A 48 16.61 -1.27 -5.07
CA ALA A 48 16.73 -1.57 -3.64
C ALA A 48 17.58 -2.81 -3.40
N ARG A 49 18.88 -2.59 -3.51
CA ARG A 49 19.94 -3.40 -2.90
C ARG A 49 19.85 -3.23 -1.38
N GLY A 50 18.99 -4.01 -0.73
CA GLY A 50 18.86 -4.08 0.73
C GLY A 50 19.45 -5.38 1.24
N GLY A 51 20.62 -5.31 1.85
CA GLY A 51 21.33 -6.46 2.40
C GLY A 51 20.52 -7.18 3.48
N SER A 52 20.46 -8.51 3.39
CA SER A 52 19.99 -9.38 4.45
C SER A 52 21.03 -9.41 5.57
N TYR A 53 20.97 -8.44 6.46
CA TYR A 53 21.60 -8.55 7.77
C TYR A 53 20.84 -9.59 8.59
N GLY A 54 21.59 -10.58 9.07
CA GLY A 54 21.08 -11.74 9.79
C GLY A 54 20.26 -11.35 11.02
N VAL A 55 19.05 -11.90 11.08
CA VAL A 55 18.29 -12.03 12.32
C VAL A 55 19.03 -13.04 13.20
N LEU A 56 19.72 -12.55 14.22
CA LEU A 56 20.23 -13.36 15.31
C LEU A 56 19.04 -13.99 16.03
N ARG A 57 18.92 -15.31 15.93
CA ARG A 57 18.07 -16.11 16.81
C ARG A 57 18.56 -15.92 18.26
N ALA A 58 17.70 -15.35 19.08
CA ALA A 58 17.74 -15.52 20.52
C ALA A 58 17.07 -16.86 20.85
N ASP A 59 17.85 -17.94 20.82
CA ASP A 59 17.57 -19.17 21.55
C ASP A 59 18.90 -19.88 21.75
N GLY A 60 19.37 -19.88 22.99
CA GLY A 60 20.65 -20.43 23.42
C GLY A 60 20.65 -21.96 23.40
N ALA A 61 20.86 -22.55 22.22
CA ALA A 61 21.29 -23.93 22.08
C ALA A 61 22.76 -23.94 21.61
N LEU A 62 23.66 -24.34 22.50
CA LEU A 62 25.08 -24.55 22.20
C LEU A 62 25.23 -25.61 21.09
N PRO A 63 26.09 -25.41 20.07
CA PRO A 63 26.43 -26.47 19.14
C PRO A 63 27.27 -27.53 19.86
N THR A 64 26.74 -28.75 19.94
CA THR A 64 27.48 -29.94 20.35
C THR A 64 28.63 -30.18 19.37
N VAL A 65 29.86 -30.01 19.84
CA VAL A 65 31.08 -30.40 19.14
C VAL A 65 31.05 -31.93 18.92
N PRO A 66 31.28 -32.45 17.70
CA PRO A 66 31.39 -33.89 17.50
C PRO A 66 32.66 -34.42 18.17
N PRO A 67 32.63 -35.61 18.80
CA PRO A 67 33.84 -36.20 19.35
C PRO A 67 34.81 -36.55 18.21
N ASN A 68 35.97 -35.90 18.22
CA ASN A 68 37.09 -36.23 17.36
C ASN A 68 37.51 -37.69 17.56
N GLY A 69 37.87 -38.33 16.44
CA GLY A 69 38.13 -39.75 16.33
C GLY A 69 39.16 -40.27 17.32
N ALA A 70 38.70 -41.17 18.18
CA ALA A 70 39.54 -42.23 18.73
C ALA A 70 39.43 -43.43 17.78
N ARG A 71 40.58 -43.87 17.28
CA ARG A 71 40.77 -45.00 16.36
C ARG A 71 40.05 -46.25 16.88
N SER A 72 39.17 -46.86 16.07
CA SER A 72 38.73 -48.24 16.29
C SER A 72 39.88 -49.17 15.91
N GLN A 73 40.56 -49.71 16.92
CA GLN A 73 41.56 -50.74 16.72
C GLN A 73 40.84 -52.11 16.69
N VAL A 74 40.64 -52.63 15.48
CA VAL A 74 40.50 -54.07 15.25
C VAL A 74 41.67 -54.46 14.36
N CYS A 75 42.65 -55.15 14.93
CA CYS A 75 43.46 -56.18 14.27
C CYS A 75 44.30 -56.92 15.33
N VAL A 76 44.28 -58.23 15.17
CA VAL A 76 44.90 -59.29 15.96
C VAL A 76 46.43 -59.21 15.90
N ALA A 77 47.11 -59.40 17.03
CA ALA A 77 48.43 -60.04 17.10
C ALA A 77 48.78 -60.36 18.56
N GLU A 78 48.83 -61.65 18.87
CA GLU A 78 49.64 -62.19 19.96
C GLU A 78 51.10 -61.75 19.78
N ARG A 79 51.73 -61.28 20.85
CA ARG A 79 53.04 -61.75 21.36
C ARG A 79 53.65 -60.73 22.32
N GLU A 80 54.17 -61.30 23.39
CA GLU A 80 55.11 -60.79 24.39
C GLU A 80 55.82 -59.48 24.05
N CYS A 81 55.72 -58.51 24.96
CA CYS A 81 56.77 -57.54 25.25
C CYS A 81 56.73 -57.21 26.75
N VAL A 82 57.55 -57.93 27.50
CA VAL A 82 58.10 -57.48 28.78
C VAL A 82 58.96 -56.25 28.49
N ALA A 83 58.68 -55.12 29.14
CA ALA A 83 59.65 -54.04 29.29
C ALA A 83 59.34 -53.22 30.55
N GLU A 84 60.30 -53.31 31.44
CA GLU A 84 60.54 -52.57 32.67
C GLU A 84 60.29 -51.06 32.55
N GLY A 85 59.79 -50.50 33.65
CA GLY A 85 59.69 -49.05 33.85
C GLY A 85 59.65 -48.77 35.34
N GLU A 86 60.77 -48.96 36.02
CA GLU A 86 61.00 -48.41 37.36
C GLU A 86 60.78 -46.90 37.31
N ALA A 87 59.61 -46.43 37.76
CA ALA A 87 59.46 -45.05 38.17
C ALA A 87 60.33 -44.87 39.42
N ALA A 88 61.52 -44.31 39.24
CA ALA A 88 62.37 -43.87 40.34
C ALA A 88 61.53 -42.96 41.27
N ALA A 89 61.08 -43.53 42.39
CA ALA A 89 60.17 -42.89 43.34
C ALA A 89 60.75 -41.56 43.89
N GLY A 90 62.07 -41.37 43.77
CA GLY A 90 62.78 -40.13 44.10
C GLY A 90 62.36 -38.94 43.23
N THR A 91 62.50 -39.00 41.90
CA THR A 91 62.25 -37.83 41.01
C THR A 91 60.77 -37.50 40.83
N ALA A 92 59.87 -38.48 40.93
CA ALA A 92 58.42 -38.26 40.88
C ALA A 92 57.90 -37.45 42.08
N CYS A 93 58.49 -37.62 43.27
CA CYS A 93 58.08 -36.92 44.48
C CYS A 93 58.48 -35.43 44.47
N TRP A 94 59.68 -35.11 43.95
CA TRP A 94 60.14 -33.73 43.78
C TRP A 94 59.44 -33.02 42.61
N GLY A 95 59.25 -33.70 41.47
CA GLY A 95 58.50 -33.17 40.32
C GLY A 95 57.02 -32.94 40.62
N GLY A 96 56.39 -33.80 41.43
CA GLY A 96 55.01 -33.64 41.88
C GLY A 96 54.81 -32.47 42.86
N ARG A 97 55.77 -32.23 43.76
CA ARG A 97 55.75 -31.07 44.66
C ARG A 97 55.99 -29.76 43.92
N ALA A 98 57.00 -29.70 43.04
CA ALA A 98 57.27 -28.53 42.21
C ALA A 98 56.07 -28.21 41.29
N ARG A 99 55.48 -29.22 40.65
CA ARG A 99 54.27 -29.05 39.83
C ARG A 99 53.09 -28.54 40.66
N ARG A 100 52.86 -29.09 41.87
CA ARG A 100 51.77 -28.64 42.75
C ARG A 100 51.92 -27.18 43.18
N VAL A 101 53.13 -26.77 43.53
CA VAL A 101 53.45 -25.36 43.88
C VAL A 101 53.24 -24.45 42.68
N SER A 102 53.75 -24.82 41.49
CA SER A 102 53.54 -24.05 40.26
C SER A 102 52.07 -23.99 39.83
N THR A 103 51.32 -25.08 39.93
CA THR A 103 49.87 -25.09 39.63
C THR A 103 49.07 -24.27 40.64
N SER A 104 49.50 -24.23 41.91
CA SER A 104 48.88 -23.38 42.92
C SER A 104 49.09 -21.90 42.61
N GLY A 105 50.32 -21.51 42.27
CA GLY A 105 50.65 -20.14 41.85
C GLY A 105 49.91 -19.71 40.58
N VAL A 106 49.84 -20.57 39.56
CA VAL A 106 49.09 -20.30 38.32
C VAL A 106 47.58 -20.23 38.58
N SER A 107 47.05 -21.05 39.48
CA SER A 107 45.64 -21.02 39.85
C SER A 107 45.26 -19.72 40.57
N LEU A 108 46.14 -19.23 41.45
CA LEU A 108 45.97 -17.93 42.12
C LEU A 108 45.94 -16.78 41.10
N LEU A 109 46.92 -16.73 40.20
CA LEU A 109 46.95 -15.72 39.12
C LEU A 109 45.69 -15.79 38.25
N ARG A 110 45.19 -16.98 37.96
CA ARG A 110 43.96 -17.16 37.17
C ARG A 110 42.74 -16.58 37.89
N LEU A 111 42.66 -16.68 39.22
CA LEU A 111 41.56 -16.08 39.99
C LEU A 111 41.61 -14.55 39.93
N GLU A 112 42.80 -13.95 40.01
CA GLU A 112 43.00 -12.51 39.84
C GLU A 112 42.61 -12.02 38.44
N PHE A 113 42.98 -12.76 37.39
CA PHE A 113 42.53 -12.41 36.04
C PHE A 113 41.01 -12.53 35.87
N VAL A 114 40.39 -13.54 36.48
CA VAL A 114 38.94 -13.72 36.42
C VAL A 114 38.21 -12.61 37.19
N SER A 115 38.72 -12.18 38.36
CA SER A 115 38.14 -11.08 39.12
C SER A 115 38.25 -9.76 38.34
N GLU A 116 39.39 -9.50 37.70
CA GLU A 116 39.65 -8.32 36.89
C GLU A 116 38.76 -8.26 35.63
N VAL A 117 38.60 -9.40 34.93
CA VAL A 117 37.67 -9.48 33.78
C VAL A 117 36.24 -9.22 34.23
N ARG A 118 35.81 -9.81 35.36
CA ARG A 118 34.47 -9.57 35.92
C ARG A 118 34.28 -8.11 36.32
N ARG A 119 35.30 -7.47 36.89
CA ARG A 119 35.30 -6.04 37.24
C ARG A 119 35.12 -5.18 35.99
N LYS A 120 35.92 -5.41 34.94
CA LYS A 120 35.81 -4.67 33.66
C LYS A 120 34.46 -4.87 32.97
N ILE A 121 33.90 -6.07 33.01
CA ILE A 121 32.56 -6.33 32.46
C ILE A 121 31.50 -5.53 33.24
N LYS A 122 31.61 -5.47 34.58
CA LYS A 122 30.69 -4.67 35.41
C LYS A 122 30.86 -3.18 35.13
N GLU A 123 32.09 -2.67 35.05
CA GLU A 123 32.36 -1.26 34.73
C GLU A 123 31.93 -0.86 33.32
N ALA A 124 32.02 -1.76 32.34
CA ALA A 124 31.51 -1.51 31.00
C ALA A 124 29.97 -1.45 30.96
N ARG A 125 29.28 -2.19 31.84
CA ARG A 125 27.81 -2.27 31.89
C ARG A 125 27.17 -1.20 32.78
N THR A 126 27.75 -0.98 33.95
CA THR A 126 27.20 -0.16 35.05
C THR A 126 28.30 0.69 35.70
N GLY A 127 29.36 0.99 34.96
CA GLY A 127 30.36 1.94 35.43
C GLY A 127 29.81 3.36 35.34
N VAL A 128 30.27 4.22 36.24
CA VAL A 128 29.87 5.64 36.31
C VAL A 128 30.04 6.35 34.97
N LEU A 129 31.09 6.03 34.21
CA LEU A 129 31.31 6.58 32.87
C LEU A 129 30.30 6.07 31.83
N ALA A 130 29.87 4.82 31.95
CA ALA A 130 28.86 4.24 31.06
C ALA A 130 27.48 4.87 31.32
N GLU A 131 27.11 5.04 32.59
CA GLU A 131 25.85 5.67 32.99
C GLU A 131 25.82 7.16 32.59
N ARG A 132 26.91 7.89 32.82
CA ARG A 132 27.01 9.30 32.42
C ARG A 132 26.86 9.47 30.91
N LYS A 133 27.54 8.66 30.11
CA LYS A 133 27.39 8.69 28.64
C LYS A 133 25.98 8.33 28.21
N ALA A 134 25.38 7.30 28.81
CA ALA A 134 24.00 6.93 28.48
C ALA A 134 23.00 8.05 28.78
N LEU A 135 23.21 8.82 29.86
CA LEU A 135 22.41 10.01 30.16
C LEU A 135 22.67 11.14 29.16
N GLU A 136 23.94 11.43 28.84
CA GLU A 136 24.31 12.42 27.83
C GLU A 136 23.65 12.08 26.47
N ASP A 137 23.83 10.85 25.98
CA ASP A 137 23.21 10.34 24.75
C ASP A 137 21.67 10.44 24.77
N ALA A 138 21.04 10.13 25.91
CA ALA A 138 19.59 10.24 26.06
C ALA A 138 19.12 11.70 26.01
N THR A 139 19.86 12.63 26.62
CA THR A 139 19.55 14.06 26.56
C THR A 139 19.76 14.64 25.16
N GLU A 140 20.83 14.24 24.46
CA GLU A 140 21.08 14.63 23.08
C GLU A 140 19.98 14.12 22.17
N HIS A 141 19.56 12.86 22.36
CA HIS A 141 18.45 12.29 21.61
C HIS A 141 17.15 13.09 21.82
N GLN A 142 16.82 13.42 23.07
CA GLN A 142 15.65 14.25 23.38
C GLN A 142 15.73 15.63 22.70
N ASN A 143 16.90 16.27 22.73
CA ASN A 143 17.11 17.56 22.08
C ASN A 143 16.93 17.47 20.56
N LEU A 144 17.46 16.42 19.93
CA LEU A 144 17.29 16.18 18.50
C LEU A 144 15.82 15.90 18.14
N MET A 145 15.11 15.15 18.98
CA MET A 145 13.68 14.91 18.78
C MET A 145 12.86 16.20 18.90
N ALA A 146 13.15 17.05 19.89
CA ALA A 146 12.50 18.34 20.05
C ALA A 146 12.78 19.26 18.85
N TRP A 147 14.02 19.31 18.38
CA TRP A 147 14.40 20.08 17.19
C TRP A 147 13.68 19.58 15.93
N ASN A 148 13.62 18.25 15.74
CA ASN A 148 12.91 17.67 14.62
C ASN A 148 11.42 17.99 14.65
N GLN A 149 10.80 17.95 15.84
CA GLN A 149 9.40 18.34 16.02
C GLN A 149 9.16 19.81 15.67
N ALA A 150 10.04 20.72 16.11
CA ALA A 150 9.94 22.14 15.79
C ALA A 150 10.07 22.41 14.27
N GLU A 151 11.01 21.75 13.59
CA GLU A 151 11.14 21.92 12.14
C GLU A 151 9.95 21.30 11.39
N ASN A 152 9.42 20.16 11.86
CA ASN A 152 8.20 19.59 11.29
C ASN A 152 6.99 20.52 11.45
N GLN A 153 6.87 21.22 12.58
CA GLN A 153 5.83 22.24 12.78
C GLN A 153 5.99 23.40 11.80
N ARG A 154 7.22 23.93 11.64
CA ARG A 154 7.52 24.99 10.67
C ARG A 154 7.14 24.58 9.25
N LEU A 155 7.49 23.36 8.84
CA LEU A 155 7.14 22.82 7.52
C LEU A 155 5.64 22.57 7.37
N HIS A 156 4.96 22.20 8.46
CA HIS A 156 3.51 22.01 8.45
C HIS A 156 2.77 23.33 8.20
N GLU A 157 3.21 24.42 8.82
CA GLU A 157 2.64 25.75 8.60
C GLU A 157 2.79 26.18 7.14
N LEU A 158 4.00 26.04 6.57
CA LEU A 158 4.23 26.32 5.14
C LEU A 158 3.36 25.45 4.22
N ARG A 159 3.14 24.18 4.59
CA ARG A 159 2.24 23.28 3.86
C ARG A 159 0.80 23.78 3.90
N ILE A 160 0.33 24.25 5.05
CA ILE A 160 -1.02 24.82 5.20
C ILE A 160 -1.17 26.06 4.32
N GLU A 161 -0.19 26.95 4.32
CA GLU A 161 -0.21 28.15 3.48
C GLU A 161 -0.31 27.82 2.00
N ARG A 162 0.53 26.88 1.52
CA ARG A 162 0.48 26.40 0.14
C ARG A 162 -0.89 25.77 -0.19
N LEU A 163 -1.43 24.91 0.69
CA LEU A 163 -2.73 24.29 0.46
C LEU A 163 -3.87 25.32 0.42
N ARG A 164 -3.79 26.38 1.21
CA ARG A 164 -4.77 27.49 1.15
C ARG A 164 -4.69 28.24 -0.17
N GLN A 165 -3.49 28.43 -0.73
CA GLN A 165 -3.32 29.03 -2.05
C GLN A 165 -3.89 28.12 -3.14
N GLU A 166 -3.53 26.84 -3.13
CA GLU A 166 -4.04 25.84 -4.07
C GLU A 166 -5.58 25.73 -4.03
N ALA A 167 -6.18 25.79 -2.84
CA ALA A 167 -7.64 25.78 -2.69
C ALA A 167 -8.30 27.00 -3.37
N ARG A 168 -7.73 28.20 -3.20
CA ARG A 168 -8.25 29.41 -3.87
C ARG A 168 -8.13 29.32 -5.39
N GLU A 169 -7.02 28.82 -5.90
CA GLU A 169 -6.85 28.60 -7.34
C GLU A 169 -7.82 27.55 -7.87
N GLN A 170 -8.07 26.48 -7.11
CA GLN A 170 -9.04 25.46 -7.49
C GLN A 170 -10.47 26.01 -7.51
N GLU A 171 -10.84 26.84 -6.54
CA GLU A 171 -12.15 27.52 -6.51
C GLU A 171 -12.33 28.39 -7.76
N GLN A 172 -11.33 29.20 -8.13
CA GLN A 172 -11.36 30.02 -9.34
C GLN A 172 -11.54 29.17 -10.60
N ARG A 173 -10.75 28.09 -10.76
CA ARG A 173 -10.89 27.17 -11.90
C ARG A 173 -12.27 26.51 -11.94
N GLN A 174 -12.82 26.13 -10.79
CA GLN A 174 -14.16 25.54 -10.71
C GLN A 174 -15.24 26.54 -11.12
N GLU A 175 -15.12 27.80 -10.75
CA GLU A 175 -16.04 28.86 -11.17
C GLU A 175 -15.99 29.06 -12.69
N GLU A 176 -14.79 29.13 -13.27
CA GLU A 176 -14.60 29.22 -14.73
C GLU A 176 -15.18 28.00 -15.45
N GLU A 177 -14.93 26.79 -14.95
CA GLU A 177 -15.49 25.57 -15.52
C GLU A 177 -17.02 25.54 -15.42
N LYS A 178 -17.60 25.98 -14.29
CA LYS A 178 -19.04 26.08 -14.12
C LYS A 178 -19.64 27.08 -15.09
N ALA A 179 -18.99 28.24 -15.29
CA ALA A 179 -19.41 29.23 -16.27
C ALA A 179 -19.36 28.68 -17.69
N ARG A 180 -18.29 27.96 -18.06
CA ARG A 180 -18.17 27.32 -19.38
C ARG A 180 -19.24 26.27 -19.59
N LYS A 181 -19.45 25.38 -18.61
CA LYS A 181 -20.51 24.35 -18.66
C LYS A 181 -21.90 24.98 -18.76
N ALA A 182 -22.15 26.10 -18.07
CA ALA A 182 -23.41 26.83 -18.18
C ALA A 182 -23.63 27.35 -19.61
N GLN A 183 -22.59 27.88 -20.27
CA GLN A 183 -22.70 28.32 -21.67
C GLN A 183 -22.91 27.15 -22.63
N GLU A 184 -22.16 26.05 -22.47
CA GLU A 184 -22.31 24.84 -23.28
C GLU A 184 -23.72 24.25 -23.16
N THR A 185 -24.25 24.17 -21.94
CA THR A 185 -25.60 23.67 -21.68
C THR A 185 -26.67 24.59 -22.26
N GLN A 186 -26.52 25.92 -22.15
CA GLN A 186 -27.43 26.87 -22.79
C GLN A 186 -27.43 26.73 -24.32
N ALA A 187 -26.25 26.61 -24.94
CA ALA A 187 -26.15 26.40 -26.38
C ALA A 187 -26.80 25.09 -26.82
N TRP A 188 -26.62 24.02 -26.04
CA TRP A 188 -27.24 22.73 -26.29
C TRP A 188 -28.76 22.79 -26.18
N VAL A 189 -29.30 23.44 -25.14
CA VAL A 189 -30.73 23.66 -24.96
C VAL A 189 -31.31 24.41 -26.15
N GLN A 190 -30.68 25.51 -26.57
CA GLN A 190 -31.15 26.29 -27.74
C GLN A 190 -31.14 25.46 -29.03
N LEU A 191 -30.13 24.62 -29.23
CA LEU A 191 -30.06 23.73 -30.40
C LEU A 191 -31.21 22.71 -30.37
N LYS A 192 -31.48 22.12 -29.22
CA LYS A 192 -32.60 21.18 -29.05
C LYS A 192 -33.95 21.84 -29.18
N GLU A 193 -34.12 23.07 -28.69
CA GLU A 193 -35.33 23.85 -28.93
C GLU A 193 -35.58 24.07 -30.43
N ARG A 194 -34.53 24.40 -31.20
CA ARG A 194 -34.64 24.54 -32.66
C ARG A 194 -35.02 23.23 -33.35
N GLU A 195 -34.39 22.12 -32.97
CA GLU A 195 -34.76 20.79 -33.48
C GLU A 195 -36.21 20.46 -33.18
N LEU A 196 -36.70 20.75 -31.97
CA LEU A 196 -38.11 20.53 -31.61
C LEU A 196 -39.07 21.38 -32.44
N LEU A 197 -38.73 22.65 -32.70
CA LEU A 197 -39.53 23.53 -33.56
C LEU A 197 -39.56 23.02 -35.01
N GLN A 198 -38.42 22.58 -35.55
CA GLN A 198 -38.36 21.97 -36.88
C GLN A 198 -39.24 20.71 -36.95
N LEU A 199 -39.15 19.83 -35.96
CA LEU A 199 -39.99 18.64 -35.89
C LEU A 199 -41.47 18.99 -35.74
N GLN A 200 -41.82 20.08 -35.05
CA GLN A 200 -43.20 20.55 -34.94
C GLN A 200 -43.74 21.04 -36.29
N GLU A 201 -42.90 21.68 -37.11
CA GLU A 201 -43.26 22.08 -38.47
C GLU A 201 -43.39 20.87 -39.40
N GLU A 202 -42.43 19.95 -39.36
CA GLU A 202 -42.46 18.70 -40.13
C GLU A 202 -43.64 17.81 -39.73
N ALA A 203 -44.03 17.83 -38.44
CA ALA A 203 -45.16 17.04 -37.96
C ALA A 203 -46.49 17.45 -38.59
N LYS A 204 -46.64 18.71 -39.01
CA LYS A 204 -47.81 19.16 -39.76
C LYS A 204 -47.90 18.51 -41.15
N ASN A 205 -46.77 18.04 -41.70
CA ASN A 205 -46.71 17.35 -42.98
C ASN A 205 -46.92 15.84 -42.86
N PHE A 206 -47.07 15.28 -41.65
CA PHE A 206 -47.34 13.85 -41.49
C PHE A 206 -48.74 13.47 -41.99
N ILE A 207 -48.84 12.25 -42.52
CA ILE A 207 -50.07 11.70 -43.06
C ILE A 207 -50.91 11.15 -41.90
N THR A 208 -52.03 11.82 -41.60
CA THR A 208 -53.02 11.36 -40.61
C THR A 208 -54.15 10.60 -41.30
N ARG A 209 -55.00 9.90 -40.53
CA ARG A 209 -56.10 9.08 -41.09
C ARG A 209 -57.06 9.88 -41.96
N GLU A 210 -57.26 11.13 -41.62
CA GLU A 210 -58.17 12.06 -42.30
C GLU A 210 -57.57 12.61 -43.60
N ASN A 211 -56.23 12.65 -43.71
CA ASN A 211 -55.49 13.18 -44.87
C ASN A 211 -54.93 12.07 -45.78
N LEU A 212 -55.29 10.79 -45.56
CA LEU A 212 -54.72 9.64 -46.30
C LEU A 212 -55.04 9.69 -47.79
N ASP A 213 -56.33 9.73 -48.14
CA ASP A 213 -56.78 9.59 -49.53
C ASP A 213 -56.25 10.72 -50.41
N ALA A 214 -56.30 11.97 -49.92
CA ALA A 214 -55.77 13.13 -50.63
C ALA A 214 -54.25 13.05 -50.88
N ARG A 215 -53.48 12.52 -49.93
CA ARG A 215 -52.02 12.35 -50.09
C ARG A 215 -51.67 11.19 -51.03
N ILE A 216 -52.52 10.17 -51.14
CA ILE A 216 -52.34 9.07 -52.10
C ILE A 216 -52.51 9.61 -53.53
N GLU A 217 -53.56 10.39 -53.78
CA GLU A 217 -53.79 11.02 -55.10
C GLU A 217 -52.63 11.96 -55.48
N GLU A 218 -52.23 12.86 -54.57
CA GLU A 218 -51.09 13.77 -54.81
C GLU A 218 -49.77 13.03 -55.11
N ALA A 219 -49.54 11.89 -54.44
CA ALA A 219 -48.35 11.08 -54.68
C ALA A 219 -48.36 10.36 -56.03
N LEU A 220 -49.54 9.97 -56.53
CA LEU A 220 -49.70 9.39 -57.87
C LEU A 220 -49.51 10.44 -58.98
N ASP A 221 -50.01 11.66 -58.76
CA ASP A 221 -49.91 12.77 -59.72
C ASP A 221 -48.49 13.35 -59.83
N SER A 222 -47.72 13.35 -58.74
CA SER A 222 -46.37 13.92 -58.69
C SER A 222 -45.27 12.88 -58.43
N PRO A 223 -44.75 12.19 -59.47
CA PRO A 223 -43.62 11.28 -59.32
C PRO A 223 -42.33 12.02 -58.93
N LYS A 224 -41.79 11.69 -57.75
CA LYS A 224 -40.50 12.20 -57.25
C LYS A 224 -39.37 11.22 -57.60
N SER A 225 -38.39 11.67 -58.38
CA SER A 225 -37.20 10.90 -58.76
C SER A 225 -36.02 11.27 -57.87
N TYR A 226 -35.44 10.27 -57.21
CA TYR A 226 -34.23 10.41 -56.39
C TYR A 226 -32.94 10.05 -57.16
N ASN A 227 -33.04 9.79 -58.47
CA ASN A 227 -31.89 9.46 -59.29
C ASN A 227 -31.01 10.71 -59.46
N TRP A 228 -29.79 10.66 -58.95
CA TRP A 228 -28.74 11.65 -59.18
C TRP A 228 -27.41 10.91 -59.39
N ALA A 229 -26.50 11.52 -60.14
CA ALA A 229 -25.15 10.99 -60.38
C ALA A 229 -24.11 11.92 -59.76
N ILE A 230 -22.94 11.39 -59.41
CA ILE A 230 -21.78 12.18 -58.98
C ILE A 230 -20.67 12.04 -60.01
N THR A 231 -20.05 13.15 -60.40
CA THR A 231 -18.90 13.14 -61.30
C THR A 231 -17.62 12.80 -60.55
N ARG A 232 -16.52 12.55 -61.28
CA ARG A 232 -15.21 12.25 -60.65
C ARG A 232 -14.70 13.41 -59.79
N GLU A 233 -15.19 14.62 -60.05
CA GLU A 233 -14.90 15.85 -59.32
C GLU A 233 -15.80 16.06 -58.09
N GLY A 234 -16.71 15.11 -57.80
CA GLY A 234 -17.63 15.19 -56.66
C GLY A 234 -18.87 16.05 -56.89
N GLN A 235 -19.13 16.50 -58.12
CA GLN A 235 -20.29 17.33 -58.42
C GLN A 235 -21.55 16.48 -58.62
N VAL A 236 -22.65 16.88 -57.97
CA VAL A 236 -23.95 16.21 -58.10
C VAL A 236 -24.64 16.67 -59.38
N VAL A 237 -24.80 15.77 -60.34
CA VAL A 237 -25.53 15.98 -61.59
C VAL A 237 -26.90 15.31 -61.49
N ARG A 238 -27.95 16.13 -61.53
CA ARG A 238 -29.33 15.63 -61.58
C ARG A 238 -29.76 15.43 -63.04
N PRO A 239 -30.44 14.32 -63.36
CA PRO A 239 -30.96 14.10 -64.70
C PRO A 239 -31.98 15.19 -65.03
N GLN A 240 -31.71 15.95 -66.10
CA GLN A 240 -32.66 16.92 -66.63
C GLN A 240 -33.92 16.17 -67.08
N ARG A 241 -35.09 16.53 -66.53
CA ARG A 241 -36.36 15.97 -66.99
C ARG A 241 -36.54 16.39 -68.45
N LYS A 242 -36.42 15.44 -69.39
CA LYS A 242 -36.84 15.69 -70.77
C LYS A 242 -38.36 15.80 -70.76
N GLY A 243 -38.87 17.01 -70.97
CA GLY A 243 -40.29 17.29 -71.02
C GLY A 243 -40.98 16.40 -72.06
N SER A 244 -42.16 15.90 -71.69
CA SER A 244 -43.14 15.37 -72.63
C SER A 244 -43.67 16.46 -73.54
#